data_AF-A0A3B4B2B8-F1
#
_entry.id   AF-A0A3B4B2B8-F1
#
_cell.length_a   1.000
_cell.length_b   1.000
_cell.length_c   1.000
_cell.angle_alpha   90.00
_cell.angle_beta   90.00
_cell.angle_gamma   90.00
#
_symmetry.space_group_name_H-M   'P 1'
#
loop_
_entity.id
_entity.type
_entity.pdbx_description
1 polymer ?
#
loop_
_entity_poly.entity_id
_entity_poly.type
_entity_poly.pdbx_seq_one_letter_code
_entity_poly.pdbx_strand_id
1 'polypeptide(L)'
;MILQLRRQVDSLFSTKYEALGLSQPCKVPYSKFQMYPEELYVTGLPPGISLRRPNCFGVAKLKKILAVSSEIQFVIKSELLTEQVKSELPSIPDSGTEQKNYHV
;
A
#
# COMPACT_ATOMS: atom_id res chain seq x y z
N MET A 1 -3.14 -9.14 20.98
CA MET A 1 -2.03 -9.76 20.21
C MET A 1 -2.09 -9.51 18.70
N ILE A 2 -3.20 -9.79 18.01
CA ILE A 2 -3.32 -9.65 16.54
C ILE A 2 -3.08 -8.21 16.02
N LEU A 3 -3.51 -7.20 16.79
CA LEU A 3 -3.32 -5.79 16.42
C LEU A 3 -1.84 -5.41 16.31
N GLN A 4 -0.96 -5.94 17.16
CA GLN A 4 0.48 -5.67 17.07
C GLN A 4 1.11 -6.29 15.82
N LEU A 5 0.72 -7.52 15.46
CA LEU A 5 1.17 -8.15 14.21
C LEU A 5 0.73 -7.32 12.99
N ARG A 6 -0.51 -6.83 13.00
CA ARG A 6 -1.02 -5.97 11.94
C ARG A 6 -0.22 -4.68 11.81
N ARG A 7 0.09 -4.00 12.93
CA ARG A 7 0.90 -2.78 12.94
C ARG A 7 2.33 -3.02 12.48
N GLN A 8 2.93 -4.13 12.88
CA GLN A 8 4.29 -4.49 12.44
C GLN A 8 4.35 -4.75 10.93
N VAL A 9 3.39 -5.51 10.39
CA VAL A 9 3.32 -5.76 8.95
C VAL A 9 3.04 -4.48 8.17
N ASP A 10 2.16 -3.62 8.68
CA ASP A 10 1.86 -2.31 8.08
C ASP A 10 3.11 -1.43 8.00
N SER A 11 3.84 -1.29 9.12
CA SER A 11 5.09 -0.54 9.19
C SER A 11 6.16 -1.14 8.28
N LEU A 12 6.29 -2.46 8.26
CA LEU A 12 7.24 -3.15 7.39
C LEU A 12 7.00 -2.83 5.92
N PHE A 13 5.76 -2.96 5.44
CA PHE A 13 5.44 -2.64 4.06
C PHE A 13 5.70 -1.16 3.75
N SER A 14 5.34 -0.26 4.67
CA SER A 14 5.59 1.17 4.52
C SER A 14 7.09 1.48 4.40
N THR A 15 7.92 0.93 5.28
CA THR A 15 9.37 1.15 5.26
C THR A 15 10.01 0.56 4.00
N LYS A 16 9.60 -0.63 3.57
CA LYS A 16 10.13 -1.25 2.34
C LYS A 16 9.74 -0.47 1.09
N TYR A 17 8.56 0.13 1.09
CA TYR A 17 8.09 0.99 0.01
C TYR A 17 8.82 2.34 0.02
N GLU A 18 9.03 2.94 1.19
CA GLU A 18 9.79 4.20 1.36
C GLU A 18 11.26 4.05 0.93
N ALA A 19 11.84 2.86 1.15
CA ALA A 19 13.19 2.51 0.70
C ALA A 19 13.38 2.56 -0.82
N LEU A 20 12.30 2.65 -1.61
CA LEU A 20 12.38 2.90 -3.05
C LEU A 20 12.76 4.36 -3.39
N GLY A 21 12.84 5.24 -2.39
CA GLY A 21 13.19 6.65 -2.60
C GLY A 21 12.05 7.48 -3.17
N LEU A 22 10.80 6.99 -3.07
CA LEU A 22 9.59 7.70 -3.52
C LEU A 22 9.17 8.79 -2.52
N SER A 23 10.10 9.70 -2.21
CA SER A 23 10.06 11.04 -1.58
C SER A 23 9.02 11.44 -0.52
N GLN A 24 8.04 10.63 -0.13
CA GLN A 24 7.08 10.99 0.92
C GLN A 24 6.64 9.75 1.71
N PRO A 25 6.27 9.91 2.99
CA PRO A 25 5.69 8.87 3.84
C PRO A 25 4.26 8.57 3.39
N CYS A 26 4.09 8.13 2.14
CA CYS A 26 2.82 7.76 1.57
C CYS A 26 2.52 6.30 1.95
N LYS A 27 1.29 6.04 2.40
CA LYS A 27 0.82 4.68 2.68
C LYS A 27 0.97 3.82 1.42
N VAL A 28 1.35 2.56 1.61
CA VAL A 28 1.47 1.59 0.52
C VAL A 28 0.16 1.54 -0.28
N PRO A 29 0.18 1.80 -1.58
CA PRO A 29 -1.01 1.86 -2.42
C PRO A 29 -1.38 0.46 -2.93
N TYR A 30 -1.94 -0.33 -2.01
CA TYR A 30 -2.35 -1.71 -2.27
C TYR A 30 -3.23 -1.89 -3.51
N SER A 31 -4.03 -0.89 -3.89
CA SER A 31 -4.88 -0.94 -5.09
C SER A 31 -4.06 -0.91 -6.38
N LYS A 32 -3.02 -0.07 -6.47
CA LYS A 32 -2.17 0.02 -7.67
C LYS A 32 -1.41 -1.28 -7.92
N PHE A 33 -0.86 -1.88 -6.87
CA PHE A 33 -0.22 -3.20 -6.94
C PHE A 33 -1.17 -4.33 -7.35
N GLN A 34 -2.48 -4.18 -7.10
CA GLN A 34 -3.48 -5.14 -7.58
C GLN A 34 -3.91 -4.87 -9.02
N MET A 35 -3.93 -3.60 -9.43
CA MET A 35 -4.34 -3.19 -10.76
C MET A 35 -3.25 -3.44 -11.81
N TYR A 36 -1.98 -3.29 -11.43
CA TYR A 36 -0.82 -3.44 -12.30
C TYR A 36 0.15 -4.51 -11.78
N PRO A 37 -0.24 -5.80 -11.71
CA PRO A 37 0.61 -6.85 -11.17
C PRO A 37 1.87 -7.13 -12.00
N GLU A 38 1.89 -6.74 -13.28
CA GLU A 38 3.05 -6.91 -14.17
C GLU A 38 4.13 -5.83 -13.94
N GLU A 39 3.72 -4.62 -13.55
CA GLU A 39 4.59 -3.46 -13.38
C GLU A 39 4.88 -3.14 -11.90
N LEU A 40 3.91 -3.38 -11.00
CA LEU A 40 3.98 -3.14 -9.55
C LEU A 40 3.78 -4.47 -8.83
N TYR A 41 4.84 -5.03 -8.28
CA TYR A 41 4.77 -6.30 -7.55
C TYR A 41 5.71 -6.32 -6.34
N VAL A 42 5.49 -7.30 -5.48
CA VAL A 42 6.30 -7.51 -4.27
C VAL A 42 6.95 -8.87 -4.35
N THR A 43 8.26 -8.90 -4.21
CA THR A 43 9.08 -10.10 -4.17
C THR A 43 9.34 -10.51 -2.72
N GLY A 44 9.72 -11.77 -2.51
CA GLY A 44 10.03 -12.30 -1.17
C GLY A 44 8.82 -12.50 -0.25
N LEU A 45 7.59 -12.33 -0.75
CA LEU A 45 6.39 -12.75 -0.03
C LEU A 45 6.32 -14.29 0.05
N PRO A 46 5.81 -14.83 1.17
CA PRO A 46 5.71 -16.28 1.33
C PRO A 46 4.67 -16.87 0.35
N PRO A 47 4.81 -18.16 -0.03
CA PRO A 47 3.95 -18.78 -1.04
C PRO A 47 2.48 -18.75 -0.62
N GLY A 48 1.61 -18.34 -1.56
CA GLY A 48 0.17 -18.20 -1.34
C GLY A 48 -0.25 -16.92 -0.60
N ILE A 49 0.66 -15.96 -0.40
CA ILE A 49 0.36 -14.62 0.13
C ILE A 49 0.59 -13.57 -0.96
N SER A 50 -0.46 -12.81 -1.27
CA SER A 50 -0.39 -11.64 -2.16
C SER A 50 -0.36 -10.35 -1.34
N LEU A 51 0.16 -9.26 -1.91
CA LEU A 51 0.15 -7.95 -1.27
C LEU A 51 -1.30 -7.45 -1.05
N ARG A 52 -1.72 -7.40 0.22
CA ARG A 52 -3.05 -6.95 0.67
C ARG A 52 -2.90 -6.21 1.99
N ARG A 53 -3.98 -5.53 2.42
CA ARG A 53 -4.02 -4.85 3.72
C ARG A 53 -3.76 -5.86 4.86
N PRO A 54 -3.01 -5.48 5.91
CA PRO A 54 -2.73 -6.36 7.05
C PRO A 54 -3.99 -6.86 7.77
N ASN A 55 -5.12 -6.14 7.63
CA ASN A 55 -6.41 -6.53 8.18
C ASN A 55 -6.99 -7.80 7.51
N CYS A 56 -6.59 -8.08 6.27
CA CYS A 56 -7.03 -9.25 5.50
C CYS A 56 -6.29 -10.55 5.89
N PHE A 57 -5.19 -10.44 6.65
CA PHE A 57 -4.40 -11.59 7.06
C PHE A 57 -4.75 -12.05 8.47
N GLY A 58 -4.86 -13.37 8.65
CA GLY A 58 -4.93 -14.01 9.96
C GLY A 58 -3.57 -14.05 10.67
N VAL A 59 -3.57 -14.37 11.96
CA VAL A 59 -2.37 -14.43 12.82
C VAL A 59 -1.23 -15.23 12.16
N ALA A 60 -1.53 -16.41 11.61
CA ALA A 60 -0.53 -17.29 10.99
C ALA A 60 0.13 -16.64 9.76
N LYS A 61 -0.66 -15.99 8.90
CA LYS A 61 -0.16 -15.28 7.72
C LYS A 61 0.70 -14.08 8.11
N LEU A 62 0.27 -13.28 9.08
CA LEU A 62 1.05 -12.14 9.57
C LEU A 62 2.40 -12.56 10.14
N LYS A 63 2.43 -13.64 10.93
CA LYS A 63 3.71 -14.19 11.45
C LYS A 63 4.63 -14.65 10.31
N LYS A 64 4.09 -15.32 9.29
CA LYS A 64 4.88 -15.74 8.11
C LYS A 64 5.48 -14.54 7.37
N ILE A 65 4.70 -13.48 7.15
CA ILE A 65 5.16 -12.24 6.51
C ILE A 65 6.30 -11.62 7.31
N LEU A 66 6.18 -11.54 8.64
CA LEU A 66 7.24 -11.01 9.50
C LEU A 66 8.49 -11.90 9.53
N ALA A 67 8.34 -13.21 9.38
CA ALA A 67 9.48 -14.14 9.32
C ALA A 67 10.34 -13.91 8.07
N VAL A 68 9.72 -13.63 6.92
CA VAL A 68 10.43 -13.31 5.66
C VAL A 68 10.53 -11.81 5.42
N SER A 69 10.40 -11.01 6.48
CA SER A 69 10.47 -9.54 6.45
C SER A 69 11.67 -8.96 5.70
N SER A 70 12.82 -9.61 5.82
CA SER A 70 14.05 -9.21 5.15
C SER A 70 14.01 -9.45 3.64
N GLU A 71 13.37 -10.54 3.21
CA GLU A 71 13.25 -10.92 1.79
C GLU A 71 12.20 -10.08 1.06
N ILE A 72 11.22 -9.54 1.78
CA ILE A 72 10.16 -8.71 1.20
C ILE A 72 10.76 -7.44 0.60
N GLN A 73 10.51 -7.24 -0.69
CA GLN A 73 10.94 -6.06 -1.42
C GLN A 73 9.86 -5.63 -2.43
N PHE A 74 9.62 -4.33 -2.51
CA PHE A 74 8.71 -3.75 -3.49
C PHE A 74 9.49 -3.51 -4.78
N VAL A 75 8.89 -3.84 -5.93
CA VAL A 75 9.49 -3.63 -7.25
C VAL A 75 8.52 -2.88 -8.11
N ILE A 76 9.00 -1.78 -8.70
CA ILE A 76 8.25 -0.95 -9.64
C ILE A 76 9.06 -0.93 -10.93
N LYS A 77 8.55 -1.59 -11.97
CA LYS A 77 9.20 -1.63 -13.29
C LYS A 77 8.99 -0.35 -14.10
N SER A 78 7.93 0.39 -13.81
CA SER A 78 7.46 1.49 -14.64
C SER A 78 7.58 2.81 -13.90
N GLU A 79 8.47 3.68 -14.37
CA GLU A 79 8.68 5.02 -13.81
C GLU A 79 7.40 5.87 -13.90
N LEU A 80 6.60 5.68 -14.96
CA LEU A 80 5.28 6.32 -15.10
C LEU A 80 4.33 5.97 -13.96
N LEU A 81 4.40 4.74 -13.43
CA LEU A 81 3.62 4.35 -12.26
C LEU A 81 4.23 4.89 -10.98
N THR A 82 5.55 5.07 -10.88
CA THR A 82 6.15 5.71 -9.69
C THR A 82 5.57 7.11 -9.47
N GLU A 83 5.34 7.88 -10.55
CA GLU A 83 4.72 9.20 -10.48
C GLU A 83 3.24 9.12 -10.12
N GLN A 84 2.48 8.20 -10.72
CA GLN A 84 1.06 8.01 -10.37
C GLN A 84 0.86 7.57 -8.92
N VAL A 85 1.80 6.78 -8.42
CA VAL A 85 1.76 6.28 -7.06
C VAL A 85 2.24 7.35 -6.07
N LYS A 86 3.11 8.27 -6.52
CA LYS A 86 3.49 9.48 -5.78
C LYS A 86 2.38 10.55 -5.79
N SER A 87 1.58 10.61 -6.85
CA SER A 87 0.51 11.61 -7.05
C SER A 87 -0.85 11.20 -6.49
N GLU A 88 -1.07 9.92 -6.19
CA GLU A 88 -2.30 9.42 -5.57
C GLU A 88 -2.23 9.47 -4.03
N LEU A 89 -1.97 10.65 -3.47
CA LEU A 89 -2.52 11.04 -2.16
C LEU A 89 -3.15 12.42 -2.32
N PRO A 90 -4.26 12.66 -1.63
CA PRO A 90 -5.39 13.41 -2.15
C PRO A 90 -4.96 14.83 -2.49
N SER A 91 -5.26 15.25 -3.72
CA SER A 91 -5.90 16.54 -3.87
C SER A 91 -7.11 16.50 -2.94
N ILE A 92 -6.96 17.04 -1.74
CA ILE A 92 -8.08 17.68 -1.08
C ILE A 92 -8.60 18.63 -2.17
N PRO A 93 -9.83 18.50 -2.70
CA PRO A 93 -10.42 19.67 -3.31
C PRO A 93 -10.53 20.67 -2.16
N ASP A 94 -9.61 21.63 -2.14
CA ASP A 94 -9.76 22.85 -1.38
C ASP A 94 -11.13 23.44 -1.71
N SER A 95 -11.97 23.48 -0.69
CA SER A 95 -13.04 24.45 -0.44
C SER A 95 -14.03 24.81 -1.56
N GLY A 96 -15.29 24.37 -1.36
CA GLY A 96 -16.49 25.22 -1.49
C GLY A 96 -17.04 25.55 -2.88
N THR A 97 -18.34 25.30 -3.09
CA THR A 97 -19.40 26.34 -3.27
C THR A 97 -20.63 25.76 -3.99
N GLU A 98 -21.73 25.66 -3.22
CA GLU A 98 -23.13 25.96 -3.55
C GLU A 98 -23.79 25.47 -4.87
N GLN A 99 -24.89 24.70 -4.73
CA GLN A 99 -26.09 24.90 -5.57
C GLN A 99 -27.41 24.45 -4.89
N LYS A 100 -28.02 25.41 -4.16
CA LYS A 100 -29.41 25.92 -4.27
C LYS A 100 -30.53 24.95 -4.73
N ASN A 101 -31.41 24.60 -3.76
CA ASN A 101 -32.87 24.83 -3.70
C ASN A 101 -33.86 24.25 -4.75
N TYR A 102 -35.11 24.03 -4.28
CA TYR A 102 -36.38 23.57 -4.95
C TYR A 102 -36.55 22.05 -5.15
N HIS A 103 -37.70 21.38 -4.90
CA HIS A 103 -39.14 21.70 -4.71
C HIS A 103 -39.74 20.40 -4.07
N VAL A 104 -40.78 20.33 -3.22
CA VAL A 104 -42.12 20.97 -3.16
C VAL A 104 -42.61 20.91 -1.71
#